data_AF-A0A7J4UI48-F1
#
_entry.id   AF-A0A7J4UI48-F1
#
_cell.length_a   1.000
_cell.length_b   1.000
_cell.length_c   1.000
_cell.angle_alpha   90.00
_cell.angle_beta   90.00
_cell.angle_gamma   90.00
#
_symmetry.space_group_name_H-M   'P 1'
#
loop_
_entity.id
_entity.type
_entity.pdbx_description
1 polymer ?
#
loop_
_entity_poly.entity_id
_entity_poly.type
_entity_poly.pdbx_seq_one_letter_code
_entity_poly.pdbx_strand_id
1 'polypeptide(L)'
;MVVGVTFFIIAVLIIAIWVIIEIQRLKHKIFAIVLILLILFSYISATIIFRGQDLDFKTIPGVIEASKIYFSWLVSVFGNVKVITTNAVKMDWSGENISVNKTDSKKNESSVINSIFPNN
;
A
#
# COMPACT_ATOMS: atom_id res chain seq x y z
N MET A 1 35.21 3.60 -16.75
CA MET A 1 33.90 3.42 -17.44
C MET A 1 33.53 1.95 -17.66
N VAL A 2 34.44 1.07 -18.08
CA VAL A 2 34.11 -0.35 -18.42
C VAL A 2 33.68 -1.20 -17.22
N VAL A 3 34.36 -1.08 -16.07
CA VAL A 3 34.10 -1.94 -14.89
C VAL A 3 32.68 -1.78 -14.33
N GLY A 4 32.15 -0.55 -14.29
CA GLY A 4 30.80 -0.28 -13.78
C GLY A 4 29.69 -0.90 -14.64
N VAL A 5 29.88 -0.92 -15.96
CA VAL A 5 28.93 -1.52 -16.90
C VAL A 5 28.89 -3.04 -16.73
N THR A 6 30.05 -3.68 -16.52
CA THR A 6 30.13 -5.13 -16.28
C THR A 6 29.37 -5.53 -15.01
N PHE A 7 29.55 -4.80 -13.90
CA PHE A 7 28.81 -5.07 -12.66
C PHE A 7 27.31 -4.82 -12.80
N PHE A 8 26.90 -3.80 -13.55
CA PHE A 8 25.50 -3.53 -13.82
C PHE A 8 24.85 -4.68 -14.63
N ILE A 9 25.53 -5.19 -15.67
CA ILE A 9 25.06 -6.33 -16.46
C ILE A 9 24.93 -7.58 -15.59
N ILE A 10 25.91 -7.86 -14.72
CA ILE A 10 25.87 -9.00 -13.80
C ILE A 10 24.69 -8.87 -12.83
N ALA A 11 24.46 -7.69 -12.27
CA ALA A 11 23.34 -7.45 -11.36
C ALA A 11 21.97 -7.68 -12.05
N VAL A 12 21.81 -7.19 -13.28
CA VAL A 12 20.59 -7.41 -14.08
C VAL A 12 20.37 -8.90 -14.36
N LEU A 13 21.44 -9.64 -14.70
CA LEU A 13 21.36 -11.09 -14.95
C LEU A 13 20.94 -11.87 -13.69
N ILE A 14 21.48 -11.50 -12.53
CA ILE A 14 21.12 -12.14 -11.25
C ILE A 14 19.64 -11.91 -10.93
N ILE A 15 19.15 -10.68 -11.10
CA ILE A 15 17.73 -10.34 -10.88
C ILE A 15 16.85 -11.12 -11.87
N ALA A 16 17.24 -11.21 -13.14
CA ALA A 16 16.48 -11.95 -14.15
C ALA A 16 16.36 -13.44 -13.80
N ILE A 17 17.47 -14.09 -13.42
CA ILE A 17 17.48 -15.50 -13.01
C ILE A 17 16.60 -15.71 -11.78
N TRP A 18 16.73 -14.84 -10.77
CA TRP A 18 15.95 -14.92 -9.54
C TRP A 18 14.44 -14.80 -9.81
N VAL A 19 14.03 -13.87 -10.67
CA VAL A 19 12.64 -13.70 -11.10
C VAL A 19 12.13 -14.95 -11.82
N ILE A 20 12.91 -15.55 -12.71
CA ILE A 20 12.51 -16.78 -13.45
C ILE A 20 12.28 -17.97 -12.49
N ILE A 21 13.16 -18.13 -11.49
CA ILE A 21 13.02 -19.20 -10.48
C ILE A 21 11.77 -18.96 -9.62
N GLU A 22 11.53 -17.72 -9.20
CA GLU A 22 10.37 -17.36 -8.38
C GLU A 22 9.04 -17.51 -9.16
N ILE A 23 9.07 -17.29 -10.48
CA ILE A 23 7.95 -17.52 -11.42
C ILE A 23 7.52 -18.99 -11.48
N GLN A 24 8.46 -19.93 -11.36
CA GLN A 24 8.12 -21.36 -11.34
C GLN A 24 7.44 -21.77 -10.04
N ARG A 25 7.73 -21.08 -8.93
CA ARG A 25 7.18 -21.38 -7.61
C ARG A 25 5.78 -20.78 -7.41
N LEU A 26 5.53 -19.60 -7.96
CA LEU A 26 4.23 -18.94 -7.91
C LEU A 26 3.34 -19.47 -9.04
N LYS A 27 2.08 -19.86 -8.73
CA LYS A 27 1.12 -20.35 -9.73
C LYS A 27 1.13 -19.40 -10.94
N HIS A 28 1.57 -19.90 -12.12
CA HIS A 28 1.88 -19.09 -13.31
C HIS A 28 0.81 -18.04 -13.65
N LYS A 29 -0.46 -18.34 -13.37
CA LYS A 29 -1.61 -17.45 -13.60
C LYS A 29 -1.65 -16.23 -12.68
N ILE A 30 -1.40 -16.39 -11.37
CA ILE A 30 -1.38 -15.25 -10.42
C ILE A 30 -0.17 -14.37 -10.69
N PHE A 31 0.99 -14.98 -10.96
CA PHE A 31 2.20 -14.21 -11.21
C PHE A 31 2.07 -13.36 -12.47
N ALA A 32 1.55 -13.93 -13.57
CA ALA A 32 1.36 -13.17 -14.81
C ALA A 32 0.44 -11.95 -14.60
N ILE A 33 -0.67 -12.13 -13.87
CA ILE A 33 -1.59 -11.03 -13.54
C ILE A 33 -0.88 -9.97 -12.72
N VAL A 34 -0.18 -10.35 -11.64
CA VAL A 34 0.57 -9.42 -10.80
C VAL A 34 1.66 -8.69 -11.59
N LEU A 35 2.37 -9.38 -12.48
CA LEU A 35 3.42 -8.80 -13.30
C LEU A 35 2.86 -7.76 -14.29
N ILE A 36 1.75 -8.09 -14.96
CA ILE A 36 1.07 -7.15 -15.87
C ILE A 36 0.62 -5.91 -15.10
N LEU A 37 0.00 -6.09 -13.93
CA LEU A 37 -0.43 -5.01 -13.06
C LEU A 37 0.77 -4.16 -12.59
N LEU A 38 1.89 -4.80 -12.25
CA LEU A 38 3.11 -4.14 -11.81
C LEU A 38 3.74 -3.30 -12.93
N ILE A 39 3.77 -3.82 -14.16
CA ILE A 39 4.28 -3.10 -15.34
C ILE A 39 3.38 -1.89 -15.63
N LEU A 40 2.06 -2.08 -15.67
CA LEU A 40 1.09 -0.99 -15.89
C LEU A 40 1.19 0.08 -14.81
N PHE A 41 1.22 -0.34 -13.54
CA PHE A 41 1.38 0.57 -12.40
C PHE A 41 2.68 1.37 -12.52
N SER A 42 3.79 0.70 -12.84
CA SER A 42 5.10 1.35 -12.97
C SER A 42 5.15 2.35 -14.12
N TYR A 43 4.50 2.03 -15.24
CA TYR A 43 4.42 2.94 -16.39
C TYR A 43 3.60 4.20 -16.08
N ILE A 44 2.43 4.03 -15.46
CA ILE A 44 1.54 5.14 -15.11
C ILE A 44 2.21 6.03 -14.06
N SER A 45 2.80 5.43 -13.02
CA SER A 45 3.49 6.19 -11.98
C SER A 45 4.68 6.95 -12.54
N ALA A 46 5.54 6.32 -13.35
CA ALA A 46 6.67 6.98 -14.00
C ALA A 46 6.21 8.19 -14.84
N THR A 47 5.12 8.05 -15.60
CA THR A 47 4.55 9.14 -16.40
C THR A 47 4.13 10.33 -15.55
N ILE A 48 3.55 10.09 -14.37
CA ILE A 48 3.13 11.14 -13.44
C ILE A 48 4.34 11.79 -12.77
N ILE A 49 5.30 10.99 -12.32
CA ILE A 49 6.47 11.44 -11.53
C ILE A 49 7.45 12.25 -12.39
N PHE A 50 7.67 11.83 -13.63
CA PHE A 50 8.61 12.50 -14.54
C PHE A 50 7.97 13.67 -15.28
N ARG A 51 6.66 13.92 -15.10
CA ARG A 51 5.99 15.06 -15.73
C ARG A 51 6.56 16.37 -15.19
N GLY A 52 7.12 17.19 -16.09
CA GLY A 52 7.72 18.47 -15.72
C GLY A 52 9.14 18.36 -15.16
N GLN A 53 9.78 17.19 -15.27
CA GLN A 53 11.21 17.05 -15.00
C GLN A 53 12.00 17.03 -16.31
N ASP A 54 13.07 17.83 -16.38
CA ASP A 54 13.98 17.87 -17.53
C ASP A 54 15.00 16.73 -17.44
N LEU A 55 14.53 15.49 -17.58
CA LEU A 55 15.35 14.29 -17.51
C LEU A 55 15.87 13.89 -18.89
N ASP A 56 17.19 13.84 -19.05
CA ASP A 56 17.82 13.30 -20.26
C ASP A 56 18.15 11.81 -20.11
N PHE A 57 17.19 10.97 -20.51
CA PHE A 57 17.33 9.51 -20.51
C PHE A 57 18.40 8.97 -21.47
N LYS A 58 19.00 9.80 -22.34
CA LYS A 58 20.09 9.38 -23.23
C LYS A 58 21.45 9.39 -22.55
N THR A 59 21.53 9.96 -21.34
CA THR A 59 22.78 10.09 -20.61
C THR A 59 22.77 9.22 -19.36
N ILE A 60 23.94 8.69 -18.99
CA ILE A 60 24.10 7.92 -17.76
C ILE A 60 23.65 8.73 -16.52
N PRO A 61 24.03 10.01 -16.38
CA PRO A 61 23.54 10.84 -15.27
C PRO A 61 22.02 10.97 -15.23
N GLY A 62 21.36 11.21 -16.37
CA GLY A 62 19.90 11.33 -16.41
C GLY A 62 19.17 10.04 -16.07
N VAL A 63 19.71 8.88 -16.45
CA VAL A 63 19.17 7.57 -16.01
C VAL A 63 19.33 7.36 -14.51
N ILE A 64 20.48 7.74 -13.93
CA ILE A 64 20.70 7.66 -12.47
C ILE A 64 19.73 8.58 -11.73
N GLU A 65 19.54 9.80 -12.21
CA GLU A 65 18.63 10.78 -11.63
C GLU A 65 17.18 10.30 -11.69
N ALA A 66 16.71 9.86 -12.86
CA ALA A 66 15.38 9.29 -13.03
C ALA A 66 15.14 8.10 -12.10
N SER A 67 16.14 7.23 -11.96
CA SER A 67 16.09 6.08 -11.04
C SER A 67 15.95 6.54 -9.59
N LYS A 68 16.76 7.49 -9.15
CA LYS A 68 16.68 8.04 -7.77
C LYS A 68 15.31 8.64 -7.48
N ILE A 69 14.78 9.43 -8.41
CA ILE A 69 13.46 10.05 -8.28
C ILE A 69 12.38 8.97 -8.15
N TYR A 70 12.39 7.99 -9.06
CA TYR A 70 11.40 6.91 -9.05
C TYR A 70 11.46 6.06 -7.79
N PHE A 71 12.66 5.64 -7.37
CA PHE A 71 12.85 4.86 -6.14
C PHE A 71 12.50 5.66 -4.88
N SER A 72 12.79 6.95 -4.83
CA SER A 72 12.41 7.82 -3.70
C SER A 72 10.89 7.89 -3.55
N TRP A 73 10.17 8.09 -4.66
CA TRP A 73 8.71 8.04 -4.67
C TRP A 73 8.19 6.66 -4.26
N LEU A 74 8.77 5.58 -4.79
CA LEU A 74 8.37 4.21 -4.50
C LEU A 74 8.49 3.89 -3.00
N VAL A 75 9.62 4.27 -2.38
CA VAL A 75 9.83 4.11 -0.93
C VAL A 75 8.78 4.88 -0.12
N SER A 76 8.43 6.10 -0.56
CA SER A 76 7.36 6.88 0.06
C SER A 76 6.01 6.16 -0.01
N VAL A 77 5.65 5.60 -1.17
CA VAL A 77 4.41 4.80 -1.33
C VAL A 77 4.40 3.62 -0.35
N PHE A 78 5.48 2.85 -0.26
CA PHE A 78 5.58 1.75 0.71
C PHE A 78 5.47 2.22 2.16
N GLY A 79 6.05 3.37 2.49
CA GLY A 79 5.89 4.00 3.81
C GLY A 79 4.43 4.30 4.13
N ASN A 80 3.70 4.90 3.18
CA ASN A 80 2.27 5.21 3.33
C ASN A 80 1.41 3.93 3.44
N VAL A 81 1.64 2.94 2.57
CA VAL A 81 0.93 1.65 2.63
C VAL A 81 1.16 0.96 3.96
N LYS A 82 2.41 0.96 4.47
CA LYS A 82 2.73 0.41 5.80
C LYS A 82 1.93 1.10 6.90
N VAL A 83 1.85 2.43 6.88
CA VAL A 83 1.08 3.20 7.87
C VAL A 83 -0.40 2.83 7.83
N ILE A 84 -1.00 2.80 6.63
CA ILE A 84 -2.42 2.43 6.45
C ILE A 84 -2.67 1.01 6.97
N THR A 85 -1.85 0.04 6.56
CA THR A 85 -1.99 -1.35 6.99
C THR A 85 -1.78 -1.51 8.50
N THR A 86 -0.81 -0.80 9.09
CA THR A 86 -0.57 -0.84 10.54
C THR A 86 -1.75 -0.24 11.30
N ASN A 87 -2.31 0.86 10.82
CA ASN A 87 -3.49 1.48 11.43
C ASN A 87 -4.71 0.56 11.31
N ALA A 88 -4.92 -0.08 10.16
CA ALA A 88 -5.98 -1.05 9.96
C ALA A 88 -5.82 -2.26 10.89
N VAL A 89 -4.62 -2.80 11.07
CA VAL A 89 -4.37 -3.91 12.01
C VAL A 89 -4.61 -3.51 13.47
N LYS A 90 -4.27 -2.26 13.83
CA LYS A 90 -4.47 -1.72 15.18
C LYS A 90 -5.92 -1.32 15.48
N MET A 91 -6.75 -1.19 14.44
CA MET A 91 -8.15 -0.85 14.61
C MET A 91 -8.84 -1.99 15.35
N ASP A 92 -9.62 -1.66 16.38
CA ASP A 92 -10.45 -2.65 17.04
C ASP A 92 -11.63 -2.98 16.13
N TRP A 93 -11.55 -4.14 15.49
CA TRP A 93 -12.61 -4.67 14.63
C TRP A 93 -13.68 -5.40 15.42
N SER A 94 -13.54 -5.51 16.75
CA SER A 94 -14.67 -5.79 17.63
C SER A 94 -15.63 -4.63 17.47
N GLY A 95 -16.58 -4.75 16.53
CA GLY A 95 -17.70 -3.84 16.47
C GLY A 95 -18.25 -3.74 17.89
N GLU A 96 -18.32 -2.52 18.42
CA GLU A 96 -19.05 -2.30 19.66
C GLU A 96 -20.42 -2.89 19.42
N ASN A 97 -20.64 -4.09 19.96
CA ASN A 97 -21.94 -4.59 20.22
C ASN A 97 -22.42 -3.66 21.33
N ILE A 98 -22.93 -2.49 20.93
CA ILE A 98 -23.80 -1.68 21.76
C ILE A 98 -25.01 -2.58 21.97
N SER A 99 -24.86 -3.54 22.87
CA SER A 99 -25.96 -4.14 23.56
C SER A 99 -26.56 -2.95 24.29
N VAL A 100 -27.52 -2.31 23.63
CA VAL A 100 -28.45 -1.39 24.27
C VAL A 100 -29.02 -2.22 25.41
N ASN A 101 -28.46 -2.03 26.60
CA ASN A 101 -28.84 -2.78 27.76
C ASN A 101 -30.28 -2.33 28.01
N LYS A 102 -31.27 -3.18 27.69
CA LYS A 102 -32.71 -2.86 27.81
C LYS A 102 -33.08 -2.33 29.20
N THR A 103 -32.21 -2.54 30.17
CA THR A 103 -32.23 -1.98 31.52
C THR A 103 -32.26 -0.45 31.54
N ASP A 104 -31.53 0.24 30.65
CA ASP A 104 -31.52 1.72 30.63
C ASP A 104 -32.81 2.31 30.04
N SER A 105 -33.44 1.61 29.09
CA SER A 105 -34.75 2.00 28.55
C SER A 105 -35.87 1.83 29.58
N LYS A 106 -35.85 0.75 30.38
CA LYS A 106 -36.85 0.53 31.43
C LYS A 106 -36.69 1.50 32.61
N LYS A 107 -35.46 1.87 32.96
CA LYS A 107 -35.19 2.85 34.02
C LYS A 107 -35.71 4.25 33.64
N ASN A 108 -35.59 4.62 32.36
CA ASN A 108 -36.08 5.90 31.87
C ASN A 108 -37.62 5.92 31.74
N GLU A 109 -38.25 4.83 31.29
CA GLU A 109 -39.72 4.73 31.33
C GLU A 109 -40.27 4.78 32.75
N SER A 110 -39.62 4.11 33.70
CA SER A 110 -40.08 4.08 35.10
C SER A 110 -39.91 5.43 35.81
N SER A 111 -38.87 6.21 35.47
CA SER A 111 -38.69 7.56 36.01
C SER A 111 -39.67 8.56 35.39
N VAL A 112 -39.97 8.44 34.10
CA VAL A 112 -40.95 9.26 33.39
C VAL A 112 -42.38 8.95 33.87
N ILE A 113 -42.72 7.68 34.10
CA ILE A 113 -44.03 7.30 34.64
C ILE A 113 -44.20 7.83 36.07
N ASN A 114 -43.18 7.73 36.93
CA ASN A 114 -43.25 8.24 38.31
C ASN A 114 -43.28 9.78 38.40
N SER A 115 -42.79 10.51 37.38
CA SER A 115 -42.91 11.98 37.34
C SER A 115 -44.28 12.43 36.82
N ILE A 116 -44.96 11.61 36.02
CA ILE A 116 -46.31 11.88 35.50
C ILE A 116 -47.39 11.41 36.49
N PHE A 117 -47.17 10.30 37.19
CA PHE A 117 -48.09 9.73 38.18
C PHE A 117 -47.35 9.39 39.49
N PRO A 118 -47.14 10.38 40.38
CA PRO A 118 -46.50 10.13 41.65
C PRO A 118 -47.45 9.33 42.56
N ASN A 119 -46.99 8.17 43.05
CA ASN A 119 -47.72 7.42 44.07
C ASN A 119 -47.62 8.16 45.41
N ASN A 120 -48.77 8.58 45.92
CA ASN A 120 -48.94 9.31 47.18
C ASN A 120 -49.15 8.34 48.35
#